data_AF-A0A442ZC57-F1
#
_entry.id   AF-A0A442ZC57-F1
#
_cell.length_a   1.000
_cell.length_b   1.000
_cell.length_c   1.000
_cell.angle_alpha   90.00
_cell.angle_beta   90.00
_cell.angle_gamma   90.00
#
_symmetry.space_group_name_H-M   'P 1'
#
loop_
_entity.id
_entity.type
_entity.pdbx_description
1 polymer ?
#
loop_
_entity_poly.entity_id
_entity_poly.type
_entity_poly.pdbx_seq_one_letter_code
_entity_poly.pdbx_strand_id
1 'polypeptide(L)'
;MTTAKQEAMIWMNDKFGADIDAAVAGTPIGKKVLIAIGIQETFYIWAKTYKTGTPEQALGLCVGDTIDFPRRATAWPKNRAELEAHPKGKAMFKVARAALEEIAAVNSGYKTALKNPNKFCHGFGMFQHDIQFFKSTDPDYFLDGDWKSWKGTLGKGIGELKTQLVALYGPGKASLTHEESVYLAIAYNQGAKRTKSNMATKKYKQGHKDGNGVFYGEHIDANLKDMKNLF
;
A
#
# COMPACT_ATOMS: atom_id res chain seq x y z
N MET A 1 4.31 1.36 -27.86
CA MET A 1 4.90 0.36 -26.94
C MET A 1 4.46 0.72 -25.53
N THR A 2 4.07 -0.26 -24.71
CA THR A 2 3.68 -0.04 -23.30
C THR A 2 4.93 0.17 -22.43
N THR A 3 4.82 1.02 -21.42
CA THR A 3 5.88 1.18 -20.40
C THR A 3 5.88 0.01 -19.43
N ALA A 4 6.99 -0.22 -18.71
CA ALA A 4 7.06 -1.27 -17.67
C ALA A 4 5.98 -1.12 -16.58
N LYS A 5 5.55 0.11 -16.31
CA LYS A 5 4.46 0.41 -15.37
C LYS A 5 3.09 0.03 -15.95
N GLN A 6 2.85 0.28 -17.25
CA GLN A 6 1.63 -0.16 -17.93
C GLN A 6 1.56 -1.68 -18.05
N GLU A 7 2.67 -2.36 -18.32
CA GLU A 7 2.76 -3.82 -18.30
C GLU A 7 2.39 -4.38 -16.92
N ALA A 8 2.86 -3.72 -15.85
CA ALA A 8 2.51 -4.09 -14.48
C ALA A 8 1.03 -3.87 -14.16
N MET A 9 0.42 -2.78 -14.65
CA MET A 9 -1.02 -2.52 -14.52
C MET A 9 -1.85 -3.60 -15.24
N ILE A 10 -1.44 -3.99 -16.45
CA ILE A 10 -2.08 -5.08 -17.21
C ILE A 10 -1.94 -6.38 -16.42
N TRP A 11 -0.74 -6.71 -15.95
CA TRP A 11 -0.52 -7.92 -15.15
C TRP A 11 -1.40 -7.96 -13.89
N MET A 12 -1.53 -6.84 -13.16
CA MET A 12 -2.42 -6.78 -12.00
C MET A 12 -3.88 -7.01 -12.38
N ASN A 13 -4.35 -6.42 -13.48
CA ASN A 13 -5.69 -6.65 -13.98
C ASN A 13 -5.90 -8.12 -14.38
N ASP A 14 -4.94 -8.73 -15.07
CA ASP A 14 -5.05 -10.11 -15.56
C ASP A 14 -5.04 -11.13 -14.42
N LYS A 15 -4.25 -10.87 -13.37
CA LYS A 15 -4.14 -11.80 -12.23
C LYS A 15 -5.22 -11.59 -11.18
N PHE A 16 -5.68 -10.37 -11.00
CA PHE A 16 -6.49 -10.00 -9.83
C PHE A 16 -7.76 -9.22 -10.16
N GLY A 17 -7.95 -8.80 -11.43
CA GLY A 17 -9.02 -7.89 -11.82
C GLY A 17 -10.43 -8.41 -11.52
N ALA A 18 -10.66 -9.71 -11.67
CA ALA A 18 -11.95 -10.33 -11.35
C ALA A 18 -12.28 -10.23 -9.85
N ASP A 19 -11.29 -10.50 -8.98
CA ASP A 19 -11.46 -10.38 -7.53
C ASP A 19 -11.65 -8.91 -7.11
N ILE A 20 -10.95 -7.99 -7.77
CA ILE A 20 -11.13 -6.55 -7.55
C ILE A 20 -12.56 -6.14 -7.92
N ASP A 21 -13.06 -6.56 -9.08
CA ASP A 21 -14.44 -6.27 -9.52
C ASP A 21 -15.47 -6.78 -8.51
N ALA A 22 -15.28 -8.01 -8.02
CA ALA A 22 -16.14 -8.57 -6.99
C ALA A 22 -16.07 -7.76 -5.67
N ALA A 23 -14.88 -7.33 -5.25
CA ALA A 23 -14.69 -6.60 -3.99
C ALA A 23 -15.28 -5.18 -4.02
N VAL A 24 -15.30 -4.54 -5.19
CA VAL A 24 -15.85 -3.19 -5.39
C VAL A 24 -17.31 -3.18 -5.82
N ALA A 25 -17.90 -4.35 -6.10
CA ALA A 25 -19.30 -4.46 -6.50
C ALA A 25 -20.23 -3.72 -5.53
N GLY A 26 -21.16 -2.93 -6.08
CA GLY A 26 -22.09 -2.11 -5.30
C GLY A 26 -21.46 -0.86 -4.66
N THR A 27 -20.21 -0.52 -4.99
CA THR A 27 -19.56 0.73 -4.58
C THR A 27 -19.19 1.58 -5.79
N PRO A 28 -18.99 2.90 -5.61
CA PRO A 28 -18.52 3.76 -6.70
C PRO A 28 -17.00 3.64 -6.94
N ILE A 29 -16.30 2.75 -6.22
CA ILE A 29 -14.85 2.56 -6.33
C ILE A 29 -14.58 1.75 -7.61
N GLY A 30 -13.82 2.32 -8.53
CA GLY A 30 -13.41 1.61 -9.75
C GLY A 30 -12.17 0.73 -9.53
N LYS A 31 -12.08 -0.40 -10.23
CA LYS A 31 -10.90 -1.31 -10.18
C LYS A 31 -9.57 -0.58 -10.40
N LYS A 32 -9.59 0.41 -11.31
CA LYS A 32 -8.40 1.20 -11.69
C LYS A 32 -7.85 2.01 -10.51
N VAL A 33 -8.68 2.37 -9.53
CA VAL A 33 -8.22 3.04 -8.30
C VAL A 33 -7.35 2.08 -7.49
N LEU A 34 -7.81 0.85 -7.29
CA LEU A 34 -7.02 -0.16 -6.58
C LEU A 34 -5.74 -0.52 -7.32
N ILE A 35 -5.78 -0.69 -8.64
CA ILE A 35 -4.55 -0.94 -9.42
C ILE A 35 -3.59 0.25 -9.30
N ALA A 36 -4.08 1.50 -9.42
CA ALA A 36 -3.24 2.68 -9.27
C ALA A 36 -2.58 2.76 -7.89
N ILE A 37 -3.30 2.42 -6.83
CA ILE A 37 -2.77 2.37 -5.46
C ILE A 37 -1.74 1.24 -5.35
N GLY A 38 -2.05 0.01 -5.76
CA GLY A 38 -1.10 -1.10 -5.69
C GLY A 38 0.22 -0.83 -6.44
N ILE A 39 0.13 -0.17 -7.60
CA ILE A 39 1.30 0.33 -8.33
C ILE A 39 2.06 1.36 -7.49
N GLN A 40 1.37 2.36 -6.96
CA GLN A 40 2.00 3.44 -6.21
C GLN A 40 2.64 2.98 -4.90
N GLU A 41 2.00 2.04 -4.21
CA GLU A 41 2.43 1.56 -2.90
C GLU A 41 3.63 0.61 -2.97
N THR A 42 3.67 -0.30 -3.95
CA THR A 42 4.64 -1.40 -3.91
C THR A 42 5.27 -1.80 -5.24
N PHE A 43 4.93 -1.18 -6.38
CA PHE A 43 5.50 -1.61 -7.68
C PHE A 43 7.02 -1.66 -7.67
N TYR A 44 7.69 -0.68 -7.08
CA TYR A 44 9.15 -0.64 -7.00
C TYR A 44 9.78 -1.87 -6.31
N ILE A 45 9.00 -2.59 -5.51
CA ILE A 45 9.41 -3.83 -4.85
C ILE A 45 9.26 -5.01 -5.82
N TRP A 46 8.06 -5.24 -6.33
CA TRP A 46 7.72 -6.45 -7.08
C TRP A 46 7.95 -6.34 -8.59
N ALA A 47 8.37 -5.17 -9.11
CA ALA A 47 8.63 -4.91 -10.53
C ALA A 47 9.54 -5.94 -11.20
N LYS A 48 10.46 -6.55 -10.44
CA LYS A 48 11.38 -7.57 -10.95
C LYS A 48 10.82 -8.99 -10.86
N THR A 49 9.86 -9.23 -9.98
CA THR A 49 9.34 -10.56 -9.67
C THR A 49 8.11 -10.90 -10.51
N TYR A 50 7.24 -9.94 -10.83
CA TYR A 50 5.97 -10.26 -11.52
C TYR A 50 6.14 -10.85 -12.93
N LYS A 51 7.31 -10.64 -13.56
CA LYS A 51 7.64 -11.18 -14.89
C LYS A 51 8.19 -12.60 -14.86
N THR A 52 8.80 -13.02 -13.75
CA THR A 52 9.58 -14.27 -13.67
C THR A 52 9.09 -15.21 -12.59
N GLY A 53 8.30 -14.71 -11.64
CA GLY A 53 7.73 -15.45 -10.53
C GLY A 53 6.21 -15.57 -10.61
N THR A 54 5.67 -16.26 -9.61
CA THR A 54 4.24 -16.40 -9.36
C THR A 54 3.66 -15.14 -8.72
N PRO A 55 2.35 -14.88 -8.84
CA PRO A 55 1.68 -13.82 -8.10
C PRO A 55 1.93 -13.89 -6.59
N GLU A 56 1.98 -15.09 -6.01
CA GLU A 56 2.22 -15.33 -4.59
C GLU A 56 3.64 -14.91 -4.19
N GLN A 57 4.63 -15.18 -5.04
CA GLN A 57 6.01 -14.70 -4.82
C GLN A 57 6.09 -13.17 -4.88
N ALA A 58 5.36 -12.52 -5.78
CA ALA A 58 5.29 -11.07 -5.84
C ALA A 58 4.64 -10.49 -4.57
N LEU A 59 3.50 -11.06 -4.15
CA LEU A 59 2.76 -10.65 -2.95
C LEU A 59 3.57 -10.82 -1.66
N GLY A 60 4.29 -11.93 -1.52
CA GLY A 60 5.14 -12.22 -0.37
C GLY A 60 6.28 -11.20 -0.19
N LEU A 61 6.65 -10.49 -1.25
CA LEU A 61 7.68 -9.45 -1.23
C LEU A 61 7.11 -8.05 -0.98
N CYS A 62 5.79 -7.86 -1.01
CA CYS A 62 5.14 -6.57 -0.80
C CYS A 62 5.22 -6.10 0.67
N VAL A 63 6.42 -6.06 1.22
CA VAL A 63 6.75 -5.52 2.53
C VAL A 63 7.56 -4.25 2.31
N GLY A 64 6.92 -3.12 2.56
CA GLY A 64 7.55 -1.82 2.35
C GLY A 64 8.34 -1.38 3.56
N ASP A 65 8.85 -0.15 3.47
CA ASP A 65 9.54 0.68 4.46
C ASP A 65 9.97 0.00 5.77
N THR A 66 11.25 0.19 6.12
CA THR A 66 11.76 -0.23 7.43
C THR A 66 11.54 0.86 8.46
N ILE A 67 11.37 0.47 9.73
CA ILE A 67 11.20 1.45 10.82
C ILE A 67 12.31 2.51 10.76
N ASP A 68 11.96 3.78 10.94
CA ASP A 68 12.85 4.90 10.64
C ASP A 68 13.09 5.83 11.83
N PHE A 69 13.25 5.24 13.03
CA PHE A 69 13.69 5.99 14.19
C PHE A 69 15.15 6.47 14.06
N PRO A 70 15.48 7.71 14.44
CA PRO A 70 14.63 8.70 15.11
C PRO A 70 13.80 9.63 14.18
N ARG A 71 13.89 9.50 12.85
CA ARG A 71 13.14 10.36 11.90
C ARG A 71 11.62 10.22 12.04
N ARG A 72 11.12 9.02 12.37
CA ARG A 72 9.70 8.72 12.65
C ARG A 72 9.47 8.44 14.15
N ALA A 73 9.79 9.38 15.03
CA ALA A 73 9.78 9.17 16.48
C ALA A 73 8.38 9.07 17.13
N THR A 74 7.32 9.56 16.48
CA THR A 74 5.97 9.66 17.06
C THR A 74 5.05 8.49 16.75
N ALA A 75 5.34 7.72 15.70
CA ALA A 75 4.54 6.57 15.32
C ALA A 75 4.94 5.35 16.15
N TRP A 76 3.96 4.54 16.53
CA TRP A 76 4.20 3.26 17.19
C TRP A 76 4.41 2.15 16.14
N PRO A 77 5.21 1.10 16.40
CA PRO A 77 6.27 1.09 17.39
C PRO A 77 7.41 1.96 16.88
N LYS A 78 7.94 2.86 17.70
CA LYS A 78 9.06 3.71 17.30
C LYS A 78 10.33 2.90 17.06
N ASN A 79 10.52 1.81 17.80
CA ASN A 79 11.70 0.95 17.69
C ASN A 79 11.40 -0.49 18.11
N ARG A 80 12.38 -1.37 17.98
CA ARG A 80 12.27 -2.79 18.35
C ARG A 80 11.85 -2.99 19.80
N ALA A 81 12.46 -2.25 20.73
CA ALA A 81 12.15 -2.40 22.16
C ALA A 81 10.68 -2.08 22.46
N GLU A 82 10.13 -1.03 21.83
CA GLU A 82 8.72 -0.68 22.00
C GLU A 82 7.77 -1.71 21.37
N LEU A 83 8.15 -2.30 20.22
CA LEU A 83 7.40 -3.41 19.64
C LEU A 83 7.43 -4.63 20.57
N GLU A 84 8.60 -5.07 21.03
CA GLU A 84 8.77 -6.28 21.84
C GLU A 84 8.15 -6.17 23.25
N ALA A 85 7.97 -4.95 23.77
CA ALA A 85 7.26 -4.70 25.03
C ALA A 85 5.74 -4.88 24.92
N HIS A 86 5.18 -4.88 23.70
CA HIS A 86 3.75 -5.10 23.47
C HIS A 86 3.40 -6.60 23.55
N PRO A 87 2.17 -6.96 23.96
CA PRO A 87 1.67 -8.33 23.81
C PRO A 87 1.90 -8.88 22.39
N LYS A 88 2.41 -10.12 22.32
CA LYS A 88 2.85 -10.79 21.07
C LYS A 88 3.93 -10.03 20.25
N GLY A 89 4.52 -8.97 20.80
CA GLY A 89 5.47 -8.08 20.12
C GLY A 89 6.76 -8.75 19.65
N LYS A 90 7.30 -9.69 20.43
CA LYS A 90 8.46 -10.49 20.02
C LYS A 90 8.18 -11.37 18.80
N ALA A 91 6.97 -11.94 18.72
CA ALA A 91 6.55 -12.71 17.55
C ALA A 91 6.40 -11.80 16.32
N MET A 92 5.81 -10.62 16.50
CA MET A 92 5.70 -9.63 15.43
C MET A 92 7.06 -9.14 14.94
N PHE A 93 8.02 -8.89 15.84
CA PHE A 93 9.38 -8.54 15.44
C PHE A 93 10.01 -9.64 14.59
N LYS A 94 9.84 -10.92 14.96
CA LYS A 94 10.34 -12.05 14.17
C LYS A 94 9.73 -12.06 12.75
N VAL A 95 8.42 -11.85 12.63
CA VAL A 95 7.74 -11.76 11.32
C VAL A 95 8.27 -10.58 10.50
N ALA A 96 8.30 -9.39 11.09
CA ALA A 96 8.75 -8.16 10.43
C ALA A 96 10.24 -8.20 10.03
N ARG A 97 11.05 -8.91 10.81
CA ARG A 97 12.47 -9.10 10.53
C ARG A 97 12.70 -10.12 9.42
N ALA A 98 11.99 -11.26 9.45
CA ALA A 98 12.04 -12.26 8.38
C ALA A 98 11.60 -11.65 7.04
N ALA A 99 10.54 -10.82 7.05
CA ALA A 99 10.13 -10.05 5.88
C ALA A 99 11.25 -9.16 5.32
N LEU A 100 12.00 -8.45 6.19
CA LEU A 100 13.16 -7.65 5.78
C LEU A 100 14.27 -8.49 5.16
N GLU A 101 14.52 -9.69 5.69
CA GLU A 101 15.48 -10.65 5.15
C GLU A 101 15.08 -11.13 3.76
N GLU A 102 13.81 -11.50 3.58
CA GLU A 102 13.23 -11.94 2.31
C GLU A 102 13.35 -10.85 1.23
N ILE A 103 12.94 -9.61 1.51
CA ILE A 103 13.04 -8.54 0.52
C ILE A 103 14.48 -8.12 0.24
N ALA A 104 15.38 -8.14 1.23
CA ALA A 104 16.78 -7.81 1.04
C ALA A 104 17.54 -8.84 0.18
N ALA A 105 17.04 -10.07 0.07
CA ALA A 105 17.58 -11.09 -0.81
C ALA A 105 17.40 -10.74 -2.30
N VAL A 106 16.34 -10.01 -2.65
CA VAL A 106 15.99 -9.67 -4.05
C VAL A 106 16.11 -8.18 -4.37
N ASN A 107 16.13 -7.31 -3.36
CA ASN A 107 16.27 -5.86 -3.49
C ASN A 107 17.45 -5.34 -2.66
N SER A 108 18.52 -4.96 -3.36
CA SER A 108 19.76 -4.45 -2.73
C SER A 108 19.55 -3.19 -1.90
N GLY A 109 18.49 -2.41 -2.13
CA GLY A 109 18.16 -1.22 -1.35
C GLY A 109 17.93 -1.49 0.14
N TYR A 110 17.55 -2.72 0.50
CA TYR A 110 17.26 -3.12 1.88
C TYR A 110 18.48 -3.68 2.63
N LYS A 111 19.60 -3.95 1.95
CA LYS A 111 20.81 -4.56 2.56
C LYS A 111 21.37 -3.72 3.71
N THR A 112 21.33 -2.38 3.59
CA THR A 112 21.81 -1.50 4.66
C THR A 112 20.92 -1.57 5.89
N ALA A 113 19.60 -1.58 5.72
CA ALA A 113 18.67 -1.76 6.83
C ALA A 113 18.85 -3.13 7.49
N LEU A 114 19.04 -4.19 6.69
CA LEU A 114 19.24 -5.54 7.18
C LEU A 114 20.47 -5.66 8.10
N LYS A 115 21.57 -4.95 7.83
CA LYS A 115 22.77 -4.98 8.70
C LYS A 115 22.49 -4.51 10.14
N ASN A 116 21.45 -3.71 10.35
CA ASN A 116 21.05 -3.27 11.67
C ASN A 116 20.05 -4.28 12.29
N PRO A 117 20.38 -4.96 13.40
CA PRO A 117 19.50 -5.95 14.03
C PRO A 117 18.24 -5.36 14.66
N ASN A 118 18.14 -4.04 14.77
CA ASN A 118 16.97 -3.33 15.29
C ASN A 118 16.04 -2.80 14.20
N LYS A 119 16.38 -2.99 12.91
CA LYS A 119 15.51 -2.64 11.77
C LYS A 119 14.64 -3.83 11.39
N PHE A 120 13.40 -3.53 11.03
CA PHE A 120 12.38 -4.46 10.56
C PHE A 120 11.38 -3.70 9.67
N CYS A 121 10.66 -4.41 8.81
CA CYS A 121 9.61 -3.83 7.95
C CYS A 121 8.43 -3.32 8.79
N HIS A 122 7.80 -2.23 8.37
CA HIS A 122 6.59 -1.71 9.01
C HIS A 122 5.38 -1.60 8.07
N GLY A 123 5.55 -1.74 6.75
CA GLY A 123 4.44 -1.81 5.80
C GLY A 123 4.29 -3.23 5.26
N PHE A 124 3.06 -3.74 5.22
CA PHE A 124 2.78 -5.14 4.86
C PHE A 124 1.67 -5.28 3.82
N GLY A 125 1.93 -6.10 2.79
CA GLY A 125 1.02 -6.37 1.69
C GLY A 125 1.08 -5.34 0.57
N MET A 126 0.46 -5.66 -0.57
CA MET A 126 0.50 -4.84 -1.79
C MET A 126 -0.03 -3.42 -1.57
N PHE A 127 -1.00 -3.27 -0.66
CA PHE A 127 -1.61 -2.00 -0.31
C PHE A 127 -1.04 -1.39 0.99
N GLN A 128 0.09 -1.90 1.51
CA GLN A 128 0.86 -1.31 2.61
C GLN A 128 0.07 -1.08 3.91
N HIS A 129 -0.47 -2.16 4.51
CA HIS A 129 -1.06 -2.10 5.85
C HIS A 129 0.03 -1.89 6.89
N ASP A 130 -0.04 -0.78 7.64
CA ASP A 130 1.02 -0.36 8.54
C ASP A 130 0.99 -1.17 9.86
N ILE A 131 2.17 -1.53 10.38
CA ILE A 131 2.35 -2.28 11.61
C ILE A 131 1.68 -1.62 12.82
N GLN A 132 1.35 -0.33 12.77
CA GLN A 132 0.52 0.33 13.80
C GLN A 132 -0.78 -0.41 14.10
N PHE A 133 -1.38 -1.05 13.10
CA PHE A 133 -2.60 -1.83 13.28
C PHE A 133 -2.38 -3.10 14.10
N PHE A 134 -1.15 -3.62 14.19
CA PHE A 134 -0.79 -4.72 15.09
C PHE A 134 -1.04 -4.36 16.57
N LYS A 135 -0.98 -3.08 16.93
CA LYS A 135 -1.16 -2.61 18.31
C LYS A 135 -2.51 -3.00 18.90
N SER A 136 -3.58 -2.91 18.12
CA SER A 136 -4.93 -3.02 18.68
C SER A 136 -6.01 -3.52 17.73
N THR A 137 -5.71 -3.63 16.43
CA THR A 137 -6.75 -3.86 15.42
C THR A 137 -6.61 -5.25 14.82
N ASP A 138 -5.41 -5.59 14.33
CA ASP A 138 -5.22 -6.73 13.44
C ASP A 138 -3.98 -7.58 13.77
N PRO A 139 -3.73 -7.99 15.03
CA PRO A 139 -2.51 -8.71 15.35
C PRO A 139 -2.33 -9.99 14.53
N ASP A 140 -3.41 -10.73 14.30
CA ASP A 140 -3.36 -12.04 13.63
C ASP A 140 -3.14 -11.90 12.11
N TYR A 141 -3.62 -10.83 11.46
CA TYR A 141 -3.29 -10.53 10.06
C TYR A 141 -1.79 -10.51 9.78
N PHE A 142 -1.01 -9.96 10.72
CA PHE A 142 0.44 -9.93 10.59
C PHE A 142 1.08 -11.27 10.94
N LEU A 143 0.66 -11.88 12.06
CA LEU A 143 1.28 -13.09 12.60
C LEU A 143 1.01 -14.32 11.73
N ASP A 144 -0.17 -14.41 11.14
CA ASP A 144 -0.58 -15.54 10.28
C ASP A 144 -0.08 -15.38 8.85
N GLY A 145 0.48 -14.21 8.51
CA GLY A 145 1.04 -13.95 7.18
C GLY A 145 -0.02 -13.63 6.12
N ASP A 146 -1.23 -13.25 6.50
CA ASP A 146 -2.33 -12.94 5.58
C ASP A 146 -1.95 -11.86 4.55
N TRP A 147 -1.05 -10.95 4.93
CA TRP A 147 -0.49 -9.92 4.05
C TRP A 147 0.27 -10.47 2.84
N LYS A 148 0.72 -11.74 2.88
CA LYS A 148 1.34 -12.45 1.75
C LYS A 148 0.31 -12.99 0.75
N SER A 149 -0.97 -13.00 1.11
CA SER A 149 -2.05 -13.53 0.27
C SER A 149 -2.79 -12.42 -0.46
N TRP A 150 -3.31 -12.72 -1.66
CA TRP A 150 -4.14 -11.76 -2.39
C TRP A 150 -5.42 -11.42 -1.61
N LYS A 151 -6.11 -12.43 -1.08
CA LYS A 151 -7.34 -12.26 -0.29
C LYS A 151 -7.12 -11.34 0.91
N GLY A 152 -6.05 -11.57 1.67
CA GLY A 152 -5.72 -10.77 2.85
C GLY A 152 -5.42 -9.31 2.49
N THR A 153 -4.55 -9.08 1.50
CA THR A 153 -4.19 -7.71 1.12
C THR A 153 -5.36 -6.96 0.48
N LEU A 154 -6.12 -7.59 -0.43
CA LEU A 154 -7.30 -6.99 -1.05
C LEU A 154 -8.35 -6.61 0.00
N GLY A 155 -8.61 -7.50 0.97
CA GLY A 155 -9.55 -7.25 2.06
C GLY A 155 -9.20 -6.00 2.87
N LYS A 156 -7.92 -5.82 3.22
CA LYS A 156 -7.46 -4.60 3.92
C LYS A 156 -7.55 -3.36 3.04
N GLY A 157 -7.04 -3.42 1.81
CA GLY A 157 -7.07 -2.30 0.87
C GLY A 157 -8.49 -1.79 0.58
N ILE A 158 -9.44 -2.69 0.31
CA ILE A 158 -10.82 -2.29 0.01
C ILE A 158 -11.58 -1.80 1.25
N GLY A 159 -11.32 -2.38 2.43
CA GLY A 159 -11.95 -1.95 3.67
C GLY A 159 -11.56 -0.52 4.05
N GLU A 160 -10.27 -0.21 3.94
CA GLU A 160 -9.74 1.14 4.14
C GLU A 160 -10.32 2.12 3.10
N LEU A 161 -10.31 1.77 1.81
CA LEU A 161 -10.88 2.63 0.77
C LEU A 161 -12.38 2.91 0.97
N LYS A 162 -13.18 1.92 1.35
CA LYS A 162 -14.60 2.12 1.67
C LYS A 162 -14.77 3.09 2.84
N THR A 163 -13.92 2.99 3.86
CA THR A 163 -13.92 3.92 5.00
C THR A 163 -13.56 5.35 4.55
N GLN A 164 -12.51 5.50 3.74
CA GLN A 164 -12.08 6.81 3.23
C GLN A 164 -13.11 7.43 2.27
N LEU A 165 -13.80 6.62 1.46
CA LEU A 165 -14.88 7.05 0.58
C LEU A 165 -16.01 7.71 1.38
N VAL A 166 -16.50 7.03 2.42
CA VAL A 166 -17.57 7.55 3.29
C VAL A 166 -17.10 8.81 4.01
N ALA A 167 -15.86 8.85 4.49
CA ALA A 167 -15.32 10.02 5.19
C ALA A 167 -15.14 11.25 4.27
N LEU A 168 -14.83 11.05 2.99
CA LEU A 168 -14.69 12.15 2.02
C LEU A 168 -16.06 12.67 1.54
N TYR A 169 -16.92 11.75 1.09
CA TYR A 169 -18.11 12.07 0.28
C TYR A 169 -19.44 11.72 0.95
N GLY A 170 -19.41 11.11 2.13
CA GLY A 170 -20.60 10.59 2.81
C GLY A 170 -21.03 9.22 2.29
N PRO A 171 -22.02 8.59 2.96
CA PRO A 171 -22.63 7.36 2.46
C PRO A 171 -23.45 7.61 1.19
N GLY A 172 -23.56 6.60 0.32
CA GLY A 172 -24.50 6.62 -0.81
C GLY A 172 -24.00 7.31 -2.09
N LYS A 173 -22.71 7.67 -2.19
CA LYS A 173 -22.13 8.18 -3.45
C LYS A 173 -22.28 7.12 -4.55
N ALA A 174 -22.98 7.46 -5.63
CA ALA A 174 -23.30 6.50 -6.71
C ALA A 174 -22.14 6.27 -7.70
N SER A 175 -21.33 7.30 -7.96
CA SER A 175 -20.16 7.21 -8.85
C SER A 175 -19.07 8.19 -8.42
N LEU A 176 -17.83 7.92 -8.82
CA LEU A 176 -16.71 8.86 -8.69
C LEU A 176 -16.32 9.39 -10.06
N THR A 177 -16.08 10.70 -10.14
CA THR A 177 -15.34 11.28 -11.26
C THR A 177 -13.85 10.86 -11.21
N HIS A 178 -13.10 11.17 -12.26
CA HIS A 178 -11.64 11.00 -12.26
C HIS A 178 -11.00 11.75 -11.08
N GLU A 179 -11.36 13.01 -10.88
CA GLU A 179 -10.84 13.83 -9.79
C GLU A 179 -11.18 13.25 -8.42
N GLU A 180 -12.43 12.80 -8.22
CA GLU A 180 -12.84 12.17 -6.96
C GLU A 180 -12.10 10.84 -6.72
N SER A 181 -11.78 10.09 -7.78
CA SER A 181 -10.98 8.87 -7.70
C SER A 181 -9.55 9.15 -7.25
N VAL A 182 -8.93 10.22 -7.77
CA VAL A 182 -7.59 10.67 -7.32
C VAL A 182 -7.62 11.08 -5.85
N TYR A 183 -8.61 11.87 -5.43
CA TYR A 183 -8.73 12.26 -4.02
C TYR A 183 -9.01 11.07 -3.09
N LEU A 184 -9.79 10.08 -3.53
CA LEU A 184 -9.99 8.87 -2.74
C LEU A 184 -8.67 8.13 -2.50
N ALA A 185 -7.82 7.98 -3.52
CA ALA A 185 -6.49 7.38 -3.36
C ALA A 185 -5.55 8.25 -2.49
N ILE A 186 -5.62 9.57 -2.60
CA ILE A 186 -4.87 10.46 -1.69
C ILE A 186 -5.36 10.25 -0.24
N ALA A 187 -6.66 10.11 -0.02
CA ALA A 187 -7.21 9.84 1.31
C ALA A 187 -6.81 8.47 1.85
N TYR A 188 -6.60 7.47 0.98
CA TYR A 188 -5.96 6.22 1.36
C TYR A 188 -4.56 6.45 1.94
N ASN A 189 -3.74 7.28 1.29
CA ASN A 189 -2.36 7.53 1.70
C ASN A 189 -2.23 8.38 2.98
N GLN A 190 -3.07 9.40 3.18
CA GLN A 190 -2.88 10.41 4.25
C GLN A 190 -4.14 10.73 5.06
N GLY A 191 -5.23 9.99 4.84
CA GLY A 191 -6.53 10.17 5.50
C GLY A 191 -7.44 11.22 4.85
N ALA A 192 -8.75 10.98 4.93
CA ALA A 192 -9.80 11.83 4.36
C ALA A 192 -9.79 13.26 4.92
N LYS A 193 -9.59 13.44 6.24
CA LYS A 193 -9.60 14.77 6.87
C LYS A 193 -8.57 15.71 6.25
N ARG A 194 -7.32 15.25 6.14
CA ARG A 194 -6.22 16.02 5.54
C ARG A 194 -6.41 16.21 4.04
N THR A 195 -6.97 15.22 3.37
CA THR A 195 -7.25 15.31 1.93
C THR A 195 -8.28 16.39 1.65
N LYS A 196 -9.41 16.35 2.36
CA LYS A 196 -10.51 17.31 2.24
C LYS A 196 -10.06 18.76 2.49
N SER A 197 -9.22 19.00 3.50
CA SER A 197 -8.71 20.34 3.80
C SER A 197 -7.80 20.92 2.71
N ASN A 198 -7.25 20.08 1.83
CA ASN A 198 -6.25 20.46 0.82
C ASN A 198 -6.77 20.35 -0.62
N MET A 199 -7.99 19.87 -0.85
CA MET A 199 -8.59 19.77 -2.19
C MET A 199 -8.57 21.12 -2.93
N ALA A 200 -9.02 22.20 -2.27
CA ALA A 200 -9.12 23.53 -2.88
C ALA A 200 -7.75 24.19 -3.13
N THR A 201 -6.76 23.94 -2.28
CA THR A 201 -5.49 24.68 -2.28
C THR A 201 -4.35 23.92 -2.94
N LYS A 202 -4.24 22.61 -2.69
CA LYS A 202 -3.14 21.78 -3.17
C LYS A 202 -3.52 20.86 -4.33
N LYS A 203 -4.82 20.62 -4.57
CA LYS A 203 -5.30 19.69 -5.60
C LYS A 203 -4.56 18.36 -5.52
N TYR A 204 -3.88 17.90 -6.58
CA TYR A 204 -3.16 16.62 -6.56
C TYR A 204 -1.76 16.67 -5.91
N LYS A 205 -1.27 17.85 -5.52
CA LYS A 205 0.00 18.01 -4.79
C LYS A 205 -0.14 17.66 -3.31
N GLN A 206 -0.56 16.42 -3.04
CA GLN A 206 -0.90 15.88 -1.73
C GLN A 206 -0.34 14.47 -1.52
N GLY A 207 -0.24 14.05 -0.25
CA GLY A 207 0.39 12.79 0.14
C GLY A 207 1.92 12.88 0.18
N HIS A 208 2.59 11.73 0.19
CA HIS A 208 4.05 11.64 0.15
C HIS A 208 4.62 12.32 -1.12
N LYS A 209 5.73 13.05 -0.97
CA LYS A 209 6.47 13.68 -2.07
C LYS A 209 7.76 12.90 -2.28
N ASP A 210 7.95 12.36 -3.48
CA ASP A 210 9.13 11.56 -3.80
C ASP A 210 10.40 12.41 -3.95
N GLY A 211 11.54 11.75 -4.18
CA GLY A 211 12.84 12.42 -4.36
C GLY A 211 12.93 13.32 -5.60
N ASN A 212 12.05 13.14 -6.59
CA ASN A 212 11.96 13.99 -7.79
C ASN A 212 10.99 15.17 -7.58
N GLY A 213 10.33 15.21 -6.43
CA GLY A 213 9.41 16.23 -6.04
C GLY A 213 7.98 16.07 -6.58
N VAL A 214 7.63 14.89 -7.07
CA VAL A 214 6.28 14.54 -7.50
C VAL A 214 5.49 14.00 -6.31
N PHE A 215 4.27 14.47 -6.14
CA PHE A 215 3.39 14.07 -5.05
C PHE A 215 2.63 12.77 -5.37
N TYR A 216 2.25 12.03 -4.34
CA TYR A 216 1.44 10.81 -4.43
C TYR A 216 0.20 11.02 -5.30
N GLY A 217 -0.54 12.11 -5.08
CA GLY A 217 -1.73 12.42 -5.88
C GLY A 217 -1.45 12.64 -7.36
N GLU A 218 -0.29 13.22 -7.71
CA GLU A 218 0.13 13.40 -9.11
C GLU A 218 0.49 12.05 -9.76
N HIS A 219 1.12 11.14 -9.01
CA HIS A 219 1.36 9.78 -9.47
C HIS A 219 0.06 9.00 -9.70
N ILE A 220 -0.93 9.12 -8.80
CA ILE A 220 -2.24 8.48 -9.01
C ILE A 220 -2.95 9.04 -10.24
N ASP A 221 -2.97 10.37 -10.41
CA ASP A 221 -3.56 11.00 -11.60
C ASP A 221 -2.94 10.47 -12.89
N ALA A 222 -1.60 10.39 -12.94
CA ALA A 222 -0.88 9.81 -14.06
C ALA A 222 -1.22 8.33 -14.27
N ASN A 223 -1.24 7.53 -13.20
CA ASN A 223 -1.55 6.09 -13.27
C ASN A 223 -2.96 5.84 -13.80
N LEU A 224 -3.97 6.59 -13.33
CA LEU A 224 -5.34 6.47 -13.81
C LEU A 224 -5.48 6.87 -15.29
N LYS A 225 -4.77 7.92 -15.72
CA LYS A 225 -4.72 8.33 -17.14
C LYS A 225 -4.05 7.27 -18.02
N ASP A 226 -2.94 6.70 -17.56
CA ASP A 226 -2.18 5.67 -18.26
C ASP A 226 -3.04 4.41 -18.51
N MET A 227 -4.00 4.11 -17.61
CA MET A 227 -4.91 2.98 -17.72
C MET A 227 -6.15 3.22 -18.59
N LYS A 228 -6.37 4.42 -19.14
CA LYS A 228 -7.61 4.74 -19.87
C LYS A 228 -7.92 3.75 -21.00
N ASN A 229 -6.89 3.22 -21.67
CA ASN A 229 -7.01 2.34 -22.83
C ASN A 229 -6.26 1.00 -22.70
N LEU A 230 -5.94 0.56 -21.48
CA LEU A 230 -5.20 -0.70 -21.29
C LEU A 230 -6.12 -1.93 -21.16
N PHE A 231 -7.31 -1.73 -20.58
CA PHE A 231 -8.36 -2.72 -20.34
C PHE A 231 -9.65 -2.01 -19.90
#